data_AF-A0A932D2S7-F1
#
_entry.id   AF-A0A932D2S7-F1
#
_cell.length_a   1.000
_cell.length_b   1.000
_cell.length_c   1.000
_cell.angle_alpha   90.00
_cell.angle_beta   90.00
_cell.angle_gamma   90.00
#
_symmetry.space_group_name_H-M   'P 1'
#
loop_
_entity.id
_entity.type
_entity.pdbx_description
1 polymer ?
#
loop_
_entity_poly.entity_id
_entity_poly.type
_entity_poly.pdbx_seq_one_letter_code
_entity_poly.pdbx_strand_id
1 'polypeptide(L)'
;MTRSSRAIAASAVLFVYACGGETPPTTPTTGDYFPVASGSRWTYTETRPEGGPVTLEKEISACESVTFADCETGEPRTFEASRHESIGSNDPEENGISYLVGSDDGILRVLQDMFDNCDTGTCDLEFQQRYSPGFLRFPSGDLGAGRSIGATHTRCEIDCHAAEGACEERGAAHAEAMTIEEKRYDWTIDLVEDVSVPAGEFTALRMTRVNGDTGETKRYWFAQDVGKVLEQEVDGETVRREEKLESYEIGTTTCGS
;
A
#
# COMPACT_ATOMS: atom_id res chain seq x y z
N MET A 1 -85.64 26.23 -12.72
CA MET A 1 -85.00 25.06 -12.09
C MET A 1 -83.51 25.33 -11.97
N THR A 2 -83.07 25.69 -10.78
CA THR A 2 -81.71 26.08 -10.40
C THR A 2 -80.90 24.84 -10.04
N ARG A 3 -79.75 24.62 -10.69
CA ARG A 3 -78.75 23.64 -10.22
C ARG A 3 -77.47 24.38 -9.83
N SER A 4 -77.21 24.31 -8.52
CA SER A 4 -76.07 24.81 -7.77
C SER A 4 -74.83 23.98 -8.08
N SER A 5 -73.74 24.63 -8.50
CA SER A 5 -72.41 24.03 -8.60
C SER A 5 -71.65 24.30 -7.31
N ARG A 6 -71.26 23.24 -6.59
CA ARG A 6 -70.36 23.32 -5.44
C ARG A 6 -68.95 22.98 -5.90
N ALA A 7 -68.02 23.92 -5.73
CA ALA A 7 -66.59 23.69 -5.89
C ALA A 7 -66.04 23.06 -4.61
N ILE A 8 -65.32 21.95 -4.73
CA ILE A 8 -64.57 21.30 -3.66
C ILE A 8 -63.14 21.83 -3.74
N ALA A 9 -62.73 22.60 -2.73
CA ALA A 9 -61.35 23.05 -2.57
C ALA A 9 -60.51 21.88 -2.06
N ALA A 10 -59.56 21.41 -2.86
CA ALA A 10 -58.56 20.43 -2.46
C ALA A 10 -57.40 21.14 -1.74
N SER A 11 -57.30 20.94 -0.44
CA SER A 11 -56.14 21.36 0.34
C SER A 11 -54.96 20.43 0.06
N ALA A 12 -53.96 20.92 -0.67
CA ALA A 12 -52.69 20.25 -0.84
C ALA A 12 -51.87 20.38 0.45
N VAL A 13 -51.64 19.26 1.13
CA VAL A 13 -50.71 19.16 2.27
C VAL A 13 -49.30 19.01 1.69
N LEU A 14 -48.49 20.06 1.80
CA LEU A 14 -47.05 20.01 1.51
C LEU A 14 -46.35 19.28 2.66
N PHE A 15 -45.91 18.05 2.44
CA PHE A 15 -44.91 17.39 3.27
C PHE A 15 -43.52 17.89 2.85
N VAL A 16 -42.90 18.72 3.68
CA VAL A 16 -41.48 19.06 3.56
C VAL A 16 -40.70 17.87 4.12
N TYR A 17 -40.21 17.00 3.23
CA TYR A 17 -39.16 16.03 3.57
C TYR A 17 -37.90 16.84 3.88
N ALA A 18 -37.55 16.94 5.15
CA ALA A 18 -36.20 17.32 5.55
C ALA A 18 -35.27 16.21 5.04
N CYS A 19 -34.65 16.42 3.87
CA CYS A 19 -33.50 15.64 3.45
C CYS A 19 -32.46 15.79 4.56
N GLY A 20 -32.19 14.70 5.29
CA GLY A 20 -30.99 14.58 6.10
C GLY A 20 -29.82 14.74 5.15
N GLY A 21 -29.31 15.96 5.05
CA GLY A 21 -28.11 16.25 4.28
C GLY A 21 -26.98 15.48 4.94
N GLU A 22 -26.63 14.35 4.34
CA GLU A 22 -25.34 13.72 4.57
C GLU A 22 -24.30 14.84 4.47
N THR A 23 -23.61 15.08 5.57
CA THR A 23 -22.57 16.10 5.60
C THR A 23 -21.57 15.68 4.54
N PRO A 24 -21.24 16.53 3.55
CA PRO A 24 -20.28 16.16 2.54
C PRO A 24 -18.99 15.71 3.25
N PRO A 25 -18.38 14.59 2.82
CA PRO A 25 -17.21 14.04 3.50
C PRO A 25 -16.17 15.14 3.63
N THR A 26 -15.71 15.35 4.87
CA THR A 26 -14.70 16.35 5.20
C THR A 26 -13.50 16.14 4.28
N THR A 27 -13.12 17.18 3.55
CA THR A 27 -11.96 17.13 2.65
C THR A 27 -10.74 16.70 3.46
N PRO A 28 -10.00 15.64 3.05
CA PRO A 28 -8.85 15.16 3.78
C PRO A 28 -7.82 16.29 3.95
N THR A 29 -7.29 16.40 5.16
CA THR A 29 -6.20 17.32 5.49
C THR A 29 -4.92 16.95 4.74
N THR A 30 -4.10 17.95 4.45
CA THR A 30 -2.82 17.83 3.74
C THR A 30 -1.75 17.21 4.65
N GLY A 31 -1.87 15.91 4.92
CA GLY A 31 -0.88 15.14 5.68
C GLY A 31 -0.46 13.87 4.95
N ASP A 32 0.74 13.39 5.27
CA ASP A 32 1.27 12.16 4.70
C ASP A 32 0.62 10.97 5.39
N TYR A 33 -0.10 10.17 4.62
CA TYR A 33 -0.73 8.93 5.08
C TYR A 33 0.27 7.77 5.23
N PHE A 34 1.53 7.94 4.84
CA PHE A 34 2.58 6.94 5.00
C PHE A 34 3.88 7.60 5.48
N PRO A 35 4.07 7.73 6.81
CA PRO A 35 5.24 8.42 7.34
C PRO A 35 6.50 7.58 7.16
N VAL A 36 7.34 7.98 6.19
CA VAL A 36 8.66 7.36 5.91
C VAL A 36 9.77 7.89 6.84
N ALA A 37 9.44 8.16 8.10
CA ALA A 37 10.40 8.62 9.08
C ALA A 37 11.18 7.44 9.69
N SER A 38 12.50 7.55 9.75
CA SER A 38 13.36 6.59 10.44
C SER A 38 12.97 6.50 11.92
N GLY A 39 12.90 5.27 12.41
CA GLY A 39 12.39 4.89 13.73
C GLY A 39 10.89 4.58 13.74
N SER A 40 10.15 4.80 12.64
CA SER A 40 8.75 4.37 12.56
C SER A 40 8.65 2.85 12.59
N ARG A 41 7.72 2.32 13.39
CA ARG A 41 7.49 0.91 13.62
C ARG A 41 6.00 0.60 13.63
N TRP A 42 5.64 -0.56 13.09
CA TRP A 42 4.28 -1.07 13.07
C TRP A 42 4.30 -2.56 13.39
N THR A 43 3.38 -2.97 14.24
CA THR A 43 3.09 -4.39 14.49
C THR A 43 1.70 -4.68 13.95
N TYR A 44 1.57 -5.72 13.13
CA TYR A 44 0.30 -6.19 12.60
C TYR A 44 0.01 -7.62 13.05
N THR A 45 -1.26 -7.94 13.19
CA THR A 45 -1.74 -9.33 13.17
C THR A 45 -2.20 -9.65 11.76
N GLU A 46 -1.59 -10.64 11.15
CA GLU A 46 -2.05 -11.22 9.89
C GLU A 46 -2.86 -12.49 10.13
N THR A 47 -3.99 -12.61 9.45
CA THR A 47 -4.83 -13.81 9.44
C THR A 47 -5.02 -14.31 8.01
N ARG A 48 -4.81 -15.62 7.83
CA ARG A 48 -5.08 -16.36 6.59
C ARG A 48 -6.13 -17.46 6.85
N PRO A 49 -6.87 -17.93 5.82
CA PRO A 49 -7.81 -19.04 5.92
C PRO A 49 -7.15 -20.33 6.41
N GLU A 50 -5.88 -20.50 6.04
CA GLU A 50 -5.04 -21.61 6.46
C GLU A 50 -4.00 -21.09 7.45
N GLY A 51 -4.02 -21.63 8.68
CA GLY A 51 -3.07 -21.26 9.74
C GLY A 51 -3.69 -20.47 10.89
N GLY A 52 -2.87 -20.23 11.91
CA GLY A 52 -3.20 -19.31 13.00
C GLY A 52 -2.80 -17.88 12.65
N PRO A 53 -3.22 -16.89 13.46
CA PRO A 53 -2.74 -15.52 13.30
C PRO A 53 -1.21 -15.46 13.47
N VAL A 54 -0.55 -14.64 12.68
CA VAL A 54 0.89 -14.35 12.81
C VAL A 54 1.12 -12.88 13.09
N THR A 55 2.19 -12.59 13.82
CA THR A 55 2.62 -11.22 14.12
C THR A 55 3.64 -10.79 13.09
N LEU A 56 3.36 -9.68 12.42
CA LEU A 56 4.26 -9.04 11.47
C LEU A 56 4.81 -7.76 12.08
N GLU A 57 6.12 -7.59 12.05
CA GLU A 57 6.79 -6.36 12.46
C GLU A 57 7.36 -5.66 11.25
N LYS A 58 7.13 -4.34 11.16
CA LYS A 58 7.64 -3.50 10.07
C LYS A 58 8.31 -2.26 10.66
N GLU A 59 9.44 -1.86 10.10
CA GLU A 59 10.23 -0.73 10.62
C GLU A 59 10.88 0.06 9.48
N ILE A 60 10.88 1.40 9.56
CA ILE A 60 11.81 2.24 8.81
C ILE A 60 13.10 2.36 9.62
N SER A 61 14.08 1.52 9.35
CA SER A 61 15.27 1.41 10.21
C SER A 61 16.35 2.42 9.90
N ALA A 62 16.41 2.91 8.66
CA ALA A 62 17.44 3.85 8.24
C ALA A 62 17.01 4.68 7.01
N CYS A 63 17.76 5.76 6.80
CA CYS A 63 17.81 6.48 5.53
C CYS A 63 19.18 6.20 4.91
N GLU A 64 19.22 5.75 3.66
CA GLU A 64 20.48 5.44 3.00
C GLU A 64 20.44 5.66 1.49
N SER A 65 21.62 5.89 0.92
CA SER A 65 21.81 5.94 -0.52
C SER A 65 21.90 4.52 -1.06
N VAL A 66 21.02 4.17 -1.99
CA VAL A 66 21.00 2.86 -2.64
C VAL A 66 21.24 2.99 -4.13
N THR A 67 22.23 2.25 -4.64
CA THR A 67 22.59 2.21 -6.06
C THR A 67 22.30 0.84 -6.65
N PHE A 68 21.61 0.79 -7.79
CA PHE A 68 21.39 -0.44 -8.54
C PHE A 68 21.21 -0.16 -10.05
N ALA A 69 21.44 -1.17 -10.88
CA ALA A 69 21.22 -1.06 -12.33
C ALA A 69 19.73 -0.99 -12.66
N ASP A 70 19.35 -0.02 -13.50
CA ASP A 70 18.01 0.11 -14.03
C ASP A 70 17.59 -1.13 -14.84
N CYS A 71 16.34 -1.53 -14.66
CA CYS A 71 15.79 -2.74 -15.26
C CYS A 71 15.88 -2.81 -16.79
N GLU A 72 15.64 -1.68 -17.46
CA GLU A 72 15.47 -1.63 -18.90
C GLU A 72 16.78 -1.25 -19.59
N THR A 73 17.52 -0.32 -18.99
CA THR A 73 18.72 0.26 -19.59
C THR A 73 20.01 -0.37 -19.10
N GLY A 74 19.98 -1.03 -17.93
CA GLY A 74 21.18 -1.51 -17.24
C GLY A 74 22.06 -0.41 -16.64
N GLU A 75 21.69 0.86 -16.81
CA GLU A 75 22.47 2.00 -16.30
C GLU A 75 22.31 2.12 -14.77
N PRO A 76 23.36 2.47 -14.02
CA PRO A 76 23.26 2.62 -12.57
C PRO A 76 22.38 3.82 -12.19
N ARG A 77 21.45 3.62 -11.27
CA ARG A 77 20.65 4.68 -10.63
C ARG A 77 20.93 4.70 -9.14
N THR A 78 20.91 5.89 -8.55
CA THR A 78 21.09 6.07 -7.10
C THR A 78 19.89 6.82 -6.53
N PHE A 79 19.39 6.36 -5.38
CA PHE A 79 18.27 6.97 -4.67
C PHE A 79 18.64 7.18 -3.20
N GLU A 80 18.22 8.30 -2.63
CA GLU A 80 18.12 8.44 -1.17
C GLU A 80 16.81 7.78 -0.74
N ALA A 81 16.89 6.62 -0.10
CA ALA A 81 15.75 5.78 0.19
C ALA A 81 15.60 5.53 1.70
N SER A 82 14.35 5.31 2.12
CA SER A 82 14.00 4.80 3.44
C SER A 82 14.08 3.27 3.41
N ARG A 83 14.91 2.70 4.29
CA ARG A 83 15.06 1.25 4.46
C ARG A 83 13.90 0.73 5.31
N HIS A 84 12.97 0.00 4.69
CA HIS A 84 11.76 -0.54 5.30
C HIS A 84 11.89 -2.06 5.47
N GLU A 85 12.10 -2.51 6.71
CA GLU A 85 12.22 -3.92 7.07
C GLU A 85 10.85 -4.50 7.39
N SER A 86 10.64 -5.76 7.02
CA SER A 86 9.44 -6.55 7.31
C SER A 86 9.86 -7.93 7.78
N ILE A 87 9.39 -8.34 8.95
CA ILE A 87 9.77 -9.58 9.64
C ILE A 87 8.51 -10.25 10.21
N GLY A 88 8.50 -11.59 10.24
CA GLY A 88 7.52 -12.38 10.98
C GLY A 88 6.40 -12.95 10.11
N SER A 89 6.50 -12.83 8.78
CA SER A 89 5.54 -13.47 7.90
C SER A 89 5.89 -14.94 7.72
N ASN A 90 4.86 -15.80 7.65
CA ASN A 90 5.02 -17.16 7.15
C ASN A 90 5.26 -17.20 5.64
N ASP A 91 5.09 -16.06 4.97
CA ASP A 91 5.36 -15.89 3.57
C ASP A 91 6.78 -15.36 3.38
N PRO A 92 7.70 -16.16 2.82
CA PRO A 92 9.07 -15.71 2.60
C PRO A 92 9.11 -14.45 1.71
N GLU A 93 8.13 -14.25 0.82
CA GLU A 93 8.05 -13.05 -0.02
C GLU A 93 7.78 -11.75 0.79
N GLU A 94 7.29 -11.88 2.02
CA GLU A 94 7.01 -10.76 2.91
C GLU A 94 8.11 -10.48 3.93
N ASN A 95 9.04 -11.41 4.12
CA ASN A 95 10.24 -11.19 4.90
C ASN A 95 11.31 -10.55 4.02
N GLY A 96 11.63 -9.28 4.29
CA GLY A 96 12.47 -8.55 3.37
C GLY A 96 12.77 -7.12 3.76
N ILE A 97 13.62 -6.50 2.96
CA ILE A 97 13.96 -5.08 3.04
C ILE A 97 13.44 -4.42 1.76
N SER A 98 12.49 -3.50 1.90
CA SER A 98 12.06 -2.61 0.83
C SER A 98 12.81 -1.28 0.93
N TYR A 99 13.17 -0.69 -0.21
CA TYR A 99 13.75 0.65 -0.28
C TYR A 99 12.70 1.58 -0.88
N LEU A 100 12.26 2.53 -0.06
CA LEU A 100 11.14 3.43 -0.37
C LEU A 100 11.63 4.84 -0.66
N VAL A 101 11.11 5.46 -1.71
CA VAL A 101 11.44 6.83 -2.12
C VAL A 101 10.15 7.64 -2.17
N GLY A 102 10.17 8.84 -1.59
CA GLY A 102 9.09 9.81 -1.76
C GLY A 102 9.17 10.50 -3.12
N SER A 103 8.02 10.70 -3.76
CA SER A 103 7.88 11.46 -5.00
C SER A 103 6.63 12.35 -4.95
N ASP A 104 6.47 13.21 -5.96
CA ASP A 104 5.26 14.03 -6.13
C ASP A 104 3.98 13.19 -6.31
N ASP A 105 4.13 11.93 -6.75
CA ASP A 105 3.02 11.00 -6.96
C ASP A 105 2.76 10.11 -5.74
N GLY A 106 3.71 10.01 -4.80
CA GLY A 106 3.55 9.24 -3.57
C GLY A 106 4.81 8.51 -3.12
N ILE A 107 4.63 7.42 -2.37
CA ILE A 107 5.73 6.55 -1.95
C ILE A 107 5.92 5.43 -2.97
N LEU A 108 7.14 5.32 -3.51
CA LEU A 108 7.54 4.33 -4.49
C LEU A 108 8.51 3.33 -3.86
N ARG A 109 8.34 2.04 -4.14
CA ARG A 109 9.35 1.01 -3.88
C ARG A 109 10.27 0.92 -5.09
N VAL A 110 11.56 1.11 -4.88
CA VAL A 110 12.56 1.11 -5.97
C VAL A 110 13.41 -0.17 -5.99
N LEU A 111 13.56 -0.81 -4.82
CA LEU A 111 14.29 -2.05 -4.62
C LEU A 111 13.62 -2.88 -3.50
N GLN A 112 13.69 -4.20 -3.58
CA GLN A 112 13.34 -5.12 -2.51
C GLN A 112 14.35 -6.27 -2.46
N ASP A 113 14.92 -6.49 -1.28
CA ASP A 113 15.74 -7.67 -0.96
C ASP A 113 14.82 -8.66 -0.19
N MET A 114 14.73 -9.91 -0.65
CA MET A 114 13.89 -10.97 -0.05
C MET A 114 14.79 -12.07 0.50
N PHE A 115 14.52 -12.49 1.74
CA PHE A 115 15.38 -13.43 2.46
C PHE A 115 14.66 -14.75 2.72
N ASP A 116 15.39 -15.84 2.60
CA ASP A 116 14.95 -17.19 2.99
C ASP A 116 15.75 -17.70 4.20
N ASN A 117 15.28 -18.79 4.80
CA ASN A 117 15.93 -19.55 5.87
C ASN A 117 16.19 -18.81 7.19
N CYS A 118 15.54 -17.66 7.40
CA CYS A 118 15.69 -16.84 8.60
C CYS A 118 15.44 -17.60 9.93
N ASP A 119 14.64 -18.67 9.92
CA ASP A 119 14.36 -19.51 11.09
C ASP A 119 15.59 -20.27 11.63
N THR A 120 16.62 -20.43 10.80
CA THR A 120 17.84 -21.16 11.16
C THR A 120 18.93 -20.28 11.79
N GLY A 121 18.64 -18.98 11.96
CA GLY A 121 19.57 -17.99 12.50
C GLY A 121 20.50 -17.35 11.45
N THR A 122 20.37 -17.76 10.18
CA THR A 122 20.99 -17.11 9.02
C THR A 122 19.89 -16.77 8.02
N CYS A 123 19.71 -15.48 7.73
CA CYS A 123 18.86 -15.04 6.62
C CYS A 123 19.73 -14.96 5.36
N ASP A 124 19.46 -15.83 4.40
CA ASP A 124 20.16 -15.81 3.11
C ASP A 124 19.33 -14.96 2.13
N LEU A 125 19.99 -14.05 1.42
CA LEU A 125 19.34 -13.26 0.38
C LEU A 125 19.01 -14.19 -0.79
N GLU A 126 17.73 -14.46 -1.00
CA GLU A 126 17.25 -15.39 -2.03
C GLU A 126 17.02 -14.65 -3.35
N PHE A 127 16.32 -13.52 -3.27
CA PHE A 127 15.97 -12.73 -4.43
C PHE A 127 16.19 -11.23 -4.20
N GLN A 128 16.49 -10.55 -5.29
CA GLN A 128 16.44 -9.10 -5.35
C GLN A 128 15.47 -8.64 -6.45
N GLN A 129 14.50 -7.81 -6.11
CA GLN A 129 13.57 -7.19 -7.05
C GLN A 129 13.86 -5.70 -7.23
N ARG A 130 14.04 -5.28 -8.48
CA ARG A 130 14.24 -3.88 -8.90
C ARG A 130 13.02 -3.42 -9.69
N TYR A 131 12.67 -2.14 -9.55
CA TYR A 131 11.48 -1.57 -10.22
C TYR A 131 11.85 -0.34 -11.06
N SER A 132 11.38 -0.31 -12.32
CA SER A 132 11.52 0.84 -13.22
C SER A 132 10.25 1.10 -14.04
N PRO A 133 9.56 2.25 -13.89
CA PRO A 133 9.66 3.18 -12.75
C PRO A 133 9.40 2.49 -11.40
N GLY A 134 9.58 3.21 -10.29
CA GLY A 134 9.33 2.65 -8.96
C GLY A 134 7.88 2.17 -8.78
N PHE A 135 7.68 1.09 -8.02
CA PHE A 135 6.36 0.53 -7.75
C PHE A 135 5.59 1.39 -6.74
N LEU A 136 4.47 1.98 -7.17
CA LEU A 136 3.61 2.78 -6.29
C LEU A 136 3.10 1.96 -5.10
N ARG A 137 3.43 2.42 -3.88
CA ARG A 137 2.96 1.84 -2.62
C ARG A 137 1.80 2.63 -2.01
N PHE A 138 1.85 3.95 -2.16
CA PHE A 138 0.83 4.85 -1.63
C PHE A 138 0.84 6.16 -2.43
N PRO A 139 -0.28 6.63 -3.02
CA PRO A 139 -0.30 7.88 -3.75
C PRO A 139 -0.40 9.11 -2.85
N SER A 140 0.24 10.21 -3.23
CA SER A 140 0.10 11.51 -2.56
C SER A 140 -0.84 12.47 -3.31
N GLY A 141 -1.05 13.65 -2.73
CA GLY A 141 -1.78 14.75 -3.35
C GLY A 141 -3.28 14.77 -3.06
N ASP A 142 -4.11 15.13 -4.05
CA ASP A 142 -5.57 15.19 -3.91
C ASP A 142 -6.17 13.78 -3.88
N LEU A 143 -6.50 13.29 -2.69
CA LEU A 143 -7.03 11.95 -2.46
C LEU A 143 -8.56 11.92 -2.43
N GLY A 144 -9.20 12.63 -3.38
CA GLY A 144 -10.64 12.60 -3.57
C GLY A 144 -11.16 11.21 -3.96
N ALA A 145 -12.30 10.82 -3.36
CA ALA A 145 -12.99 9.57 -3.67
C ALA A 145 -13.32 9.45 -5.18
N GLY A 146 -13.20 8.23 -5.72
CA GLY A 146 -13.40 7.92 -7.13
C GLY A 146 -12.20 8.22 -8.04
N ARG A 147 -11.10 8.78 -7.51
CA ARG A 147 -9.86 8.95 -8.26
C ARG A 147 -9.24 7.58 -8.54
N SER A 148 -8.89 7.33 -9.81
CA SER A 148 -8.13 6.14 -10.21
C SER A 148 -6.74 6.52 -10.70
N ILE A 149 -5.76 5.67 -10.40
CA ILE A 149 -4.35 5.84 -10.74
C ILE A 149 -3.86 4.52 -11.35
N GLY A 150 -3.60 4.52 -12.65
CA GLY A 150 -2.93 3.41 -13.31
C GLY A 150 -1.43 3.52 -13.10
N ALA A 151 -0.79 2.44 -12.67
CA ALA A 151 0.65 2.35 -12.49
C ALA A 151 1.18 1.12 -13.23
N THR A 152 2.10 1.35 -14.15
CA THR A 152 2.85 0.29 -14.84
C THR A 152 4.32 0.40 -14.45
N HIS A 153 4.96 -0.73 -14.19
CA HIS A 153 6.40 -0.80 -13.97
C HIS A 153 7.00 -2.09 -14.50
N THR A 154 8.26 -2.02 -14.87
CA THR A 154 9.11 -3.18 -15.12
C THR A 154 9.70 -3.66 -13.80
N ARG A 155 9.46 -4.94 -13.48
CA ARG A 155 10.07 -5.66 -12.34
C ARG A 155 11.18 -6.56 -12.87
N CYS A 156 12.39 -6.39 -12.35
CA CYS A 156 13.49 -7.33 -12.56
C CYS A 156 13.73 -8.10 -11.27
N GLU A 157 13.56 -9.41 -11.35
CA GLU A 157 13.85 -10.33 -10.27
C GLU A 157 15.17 -11.03 -10.55
N ILE A 158 16.09 -10.98 -9.60
CA ILE A 158 17.40 -11.61 -9.68
C ILE A 158 17.42 -12.72 -8.65
N ASP A 159 17.62 -13.96 -9.11
CA ASP A 159 17.87 -15.11 -8.26
C ASP A 159 19.34 -15.06 -7.79
N CYS A 160 19.54 -14.83 -6.49
CA CYS A 160 20.87 -14.68 -5.91
C CYS A 160 21.66 -15.99 -5.83
N HIS A 161 21.02 -17.13 -6.07
CA HIS A 161 21.63 -18.45 -6.11
C HIS A 161 21.91 -18.95 -7.53
N ALA A 162 21.29 -18.34 -8.55
CA ALA A 162 21.46 -18.76 -9.94
C ALA A 162 22.88 -18.54 -10.49
N ALA A 163 23.63 -17.58 -9.96
CA ALA A 163 25.03 -17.34 -10.31
C ALA A 163 25.84 -16.81 -9.11
N GLU A 164 27.11 -17.22 -9.01
CA GLU A 164 28.03 -16.73 -7.98
C GLU A 164 28.15 -15.20 -8.08
N GLY A 165 27.94 -14.52 -6.95
CA GLY A 165 28.00 -13.05 -6.88
C GLY A 165 26.80 -12.30 -7.46
N ALA A 166 25.72 -12.97 -7.90
CA ALA A 166 24.58 -12.34 -8.58
C ALA A 166 23.95 -11.15 -7.82
N CYS A 167 24.04 -11.16 -6.49
CA CYS A 167 23.51 -10.10 -5.63
C CYS A 167 24.58 -9.38 -4.80
N GLU A 168 25.86 -9.74 -4.92
CA GLU A 168 26.97 -9.09 -4.19
C GLU A 168 27.22 -7.67 -4.75
N GLU A 169 27.03 -7.50 -6.06
CA GLU A 169 27.14 -6.20 -6.73
C GLU A 169 25.76 -5.72 -7.20
N ARG A 170 25.05 -4.94 -6.36
CA ARG A 170 23.74 -4.33 -6.72
C ARG A 170 23.79 -3.55 -8.06
N GLY A 171 24.97 -3.09 -8.47
CA GLY A 171 25.20 -2.37 -9.72
C GLY A 171 25.45 -3.25 -10.96
N ALA A 172 25.66 -4.55 -10.82
CA ALA A 172 25.92 -5.44 -11.96
C ALA A 172 24.60 -6.00 -12.52
N ALA A 173 24.48 -5.98 -13.85
CA ALA A 173 23.40 -6.65 -14.56
C ALA A 173 23.79 -8.12 -14.76
N HIS A 174 23.37 -9.01 -13.86
CA HIS A 174 23.53 -10.45 -14.03
C HIS A 174 22.42 -10.99 -14.95
N ALA A 175 22.54 -10.71 -16.25
CA ALA A 175 21.49 -11.02 -17.23
C ALA A 175 21.07 -12.50 -17.24
N GLU A 176 21.96 -13.43 -16.89
CA GLU A 176 21.68 -14.86 -16.83
C GLU A 176 20.84 -15.28 -15.62
N ALA A 177 20.83 -14.47 -14.55
CA ALA A 177 20.11 -14.73 -13.30
C ALA A 177 18.84 -13.87 -13.16
N MET A 178 18.47 -13.12 -14.20
CA MET A 178 17.46 -12.07 -14.13
C MET A 178 16.21 -12.40 -14.96
N THR A 179 15.04 -12.35 -14.32
CA THR A 179 13.73 -12.40 -14.97
C THR A 179 13.15 -10.99 -15.04
N ILE A 180 12.68 -10.56 -16.21
CA ILE A 180 12.07 -9.25 -16.42
C ILE A 180 10.59 -9.43 -16.74
N GLU A 181 9.73 -8.71 -16.00
CA GLU A 181 8.29 -8.72 -16.20
C GLU A 181 7.72 -7.31 -16.15
N GLU A 182 6.81 -6.99 -17.08
CA GLU A 182 5.96 -5.82 -16.93
C GLU A 182 4.82 -6.15 -15.96
N LYS A 183 4.57 -5.26 -15.01
CA LYS A 183 3.45 -5.36 -14.06
C LYS A 183 2.55 -4.14 -14.19
N ARG A 184 1.25 -4.39 -14.17
CA ARG A 184 0.23 -3.34 -14.17
C ARG A 184 -0.62 -3.40 -12.93
N TYR A 185 -0.84 -2.24 -12.32
CA TYR A 185 -1.77 -2.08 -11.20
C TYR A 185 -2.69 -0.89 -11.43
N ASP A 186 -3.98 -1.10 -11.18
CA ASP A 186 -4.97 -0.03 -11.16
C ASP A 186 -5.37 0.24 -9.70
N TRP A 187 -5.07 1.44 -9.21
CA TRP A 187 -5.44 1.90 -7.89
C TRP A 187 -6.70 2.76 -7.97
N THR A 188 -7.60 2.61 -7.02
CA THR A 188 -8.79 3.46 -6.88
C THR A 188 -8.90 3.92 -5.44
N ILE A 189 -9.15 5.21 -5.25
CA ILE A 189 -9.50 5.79 -3.97
C ILE A 189 -10.99 5.60 -3.79
N ASP A 190 -11.40 4.76 -2.84
CA ASP A 190 -12.79 4.37 -2.71
C ASP A 190 -13.58 5.44 -1.95
N LEU A 191 -13.19 5.69 -0.70
CA LEU A 191 -13.87 6.58 0.25
C LEU A 191 -13.01 6.82 1.49
N VAL A 192 -13.46 7.72 2.37
CA VAL A 192 -12.94 7.89 3.73
C VAL A 192 -13.97 7.34 4.70
N GLU A 193 -13.56 6.46 5.62
CA GLU A 193 -14.42 5.85 6.63
C GLU A 193 -13.71 5.68 7.97
N ASP A 194 -14.48 5.52 9.04
CA ASP A 194 -13.94 5.14 10.35
C ASP A 194 -13.69 3.63 10.40
N VAL A 195 -12.52 3.24 10.90
CA VAL A 195 -12.06 1.85 10.99
C VAL A 195 -11.55 1.57 12.41
N SER A 196 -12.07 0.51 13.00
CA SER A 196 -11.65 -0.02 14.30
C SER A 196 -10.66 -1.17 14.12
N VAL A 197 -9.45 -1.03 14.67
CA VAL A 197 -8.43 -2.10 14.75
C VAL A 197 -7.88 -2.17 16.18
N PRO A 198 -7.10 -3.20 16.55
CA PRO A 198 -6.59 -3.32 17.92
C PRO A 198 -5.75 -2.11 18.39
N ALA A 199 -5.04 -1.43 17.48
CA ALA A 199 -4.31 -0.20 17.78
C ALA A 199 -5.21 1.03 18.09
N GLY A 200 -6.51 0.98 17.78
CA GLY A 200 -7.46 2.06 18.03
C GLY A 200 -8.50 2.28 16.93
N GLU A 201 -9.18 3.42 17.03
CA GLU A 201 -10.15 3.90 16.04
C GLU A 201 -9.49 4.96 15.15
N PHE A 202 -9.62 4.83 13.83
CA PHE A 202 -9.02 5.73 12.87
C PHE A 202 -10.02 6.16 11.81
N THR A 203 -10.01 7.45 11.44
CA THR A 203 -10.58 7.88 10.16
C THR A 203 -9.57 7.59 9.06
N ALA A 204 -9.87 6.63 8.19
CA ALA A 204 -8.94 6.10 7.20
C ALA A 204 -9.43 6.28 5.76
N LEU A 205 -8.49 6.54 4.86
CA LEU A 205 -8.70 6.49 3.43
C LEU A 205 -8.69 5.03 2.97
N ARG A 206 -9.80 4.54 2.42
CA ARG A 206 -9.85 3.23 1.78
C ARG A 206 -9.44 3.33 0.32
N MET A 207 -8.57 2.41 -0.08
CA MET A 207 -8.09 2.26 -1.44
C MET A 207 -8.19 0.81 -1.92
N THR A 208 -8.54 0.62 -3.18
CA THR A 208 -8.50 -0.68 -3.84
C THR A 208 -7.37 -0.71 -4.88
N ARG A 209 -6.56 -1.76 -4.86
CA ARG A 209 -5.57 -2.08 -5.90
C ARG A 209 -5.98 -3.35 -6.63
N VAL A 210 -6.04 -3.30 -7.95
CA VAL A 210 -6.24 -4.46 -8.81
C VAL A 210 -4.96 -4.73 -9.58
N ASN A 211 -4.46 -5.97 -9.53
CA ASN A 211 -3.40 -6.44 -10.41
C ASN A 211 -3.99 -6.65 -11.81
N GLY A 212 -3.48 -5.92 -12.81
CA GLY A 212 -3.97 -5.94 -14.18
C GLY A 212 -3.72 -7.27 -14.90
N ASP A 213 -2.75 -8.07 -14.41
CA ASP A 213 -2.36 -9.34 -15.03
C ASP A 213 -3.17 -10.51 -14.45
N THR A 214 -3.38 -10.51 -13.13
CA THR A 214 -4.03 -11.63 -12.40
C THR A 214 -5.47 -11.34 -12.01
N GLY A 215 -5.89 -10.08 -11.99
CA GLY A 215 -7.18 -9.65 -11.42
C GLY A 215 -7.22 -9.68 -9.88
N GLU A 216 -6.11 -10.03 -9.22
CA GLU A 216 -6.02 -10.05 -7.75
C GLU A 216 -6.36 -8.66 -7.19
N THR A 217 -7.24 -8.63 -6.20
CA THR A 217 -7.74 -7.40 -5.61
C THR A 217 -7.31 -7.30 -4.14
N LYS A 218 -6.69 -6.18 -3.79
CA LYS A 218 -6.37 -5.83 -2.41
C LYS A 218 -7.04 -4.52 -2.02
N ARG A 219 -7.54 -4.44 -0.79
CA ARG A 219 -8.08 -3.22 -0.16
C ARG A 219 -7.15 -2.79 0.96
N TYR A 220 -6.90 -1.50 1.05
CA TYR A 220 -6.02 -0.89 2.03
C TYR A 220 -6.75 0.24 2.72
N TRP A 221 -6.51 0.40 4.02
CA TRP A 221 -6.95 1.56 4.78
C TRP A 221 -5.73 2.27 5.33
N PHE A 222 -5.61 3.55 5.03
CA PHE A 222 -4.51 4.38 5.51
C PHE A 222 -5.05 5.47 6.42
N ALA A 223 -4.46 5.60 7.61
CA ALA A 223 -4.74 6.71 8.51
C ALA A 223 -3.62 7.75 8.41
N GLN A 224 -4.03 9.03 8.42
CA GLN A 224 -3.11 10.16 8.32
C GLN A 224 -2.07 10.11 9.46
N ASP A 225 -0.81 10.38 9.13
CA ASP A 225 0.34 10.37 10.06
C ASP A 225 0.61 9.02 10.75
N VAL A 226 -0.11 7.95 10.36
CA VAL A 226 0.04 6.61 10.92
C VAL A 226 0.57 5.64 9.89
N GLY A 227 0.04 5.62 8.67
CA GLY A 227 0.33 4.54 7.72
C GLY A 227 -0.87 3.66 7.45
N LYS A 228 -0.57 2.44 6.99
CA LYS A 228 -1.57 1.39 6.77
C LYS A 228 -2.11 0.90 8.12
N VAL A 229 -3.42 0.93 8.30
CA VAL A 229 -4.09 0.41 9.52
C VAL A 229 -4.78 -0.93 9.28
N LEU A 230 -5.18 -1.21 8.04
CA LEU A 230 -5.81 -2.47 7.62
C LEU A 230 -5.42 -2.79 6.16
N GLU A 231 -5.15 -4.06 5.87
CA GLU A 231 -5.08 -4.61 4.52
C GLU A 231 -6.00 -5.83 4.41
N GLN A 232 -6.69 -5.97 3.29
CA GLN A 232 -7.44 -7.17 2.96
C GLN A 232 -7.13 -7.61 1.54
N GLU A 233 -6.82 -8.88 1.36
CA GLU A 233 -6.88 -9.53 0.05
C GLU A 233 -8.28 -10.11 -0.13
N VAL A 234 -8.93 -9.80 -1.25
CA VAL A 234 -10.34 -10.14 -1.47
C VAL A 234 -10.57 -10.85 -2.80
N ASP A 235 -11.49 -11.82 -2.74
CA ASP A 235 -12.06 -12.53 -3.90
C ASP A 235 -13.55 -12.20 -3.94
N GLY A 236 -13.88 -11.11 -4.65
CA GLY A 236 -15.19 -10.45 -4.56
C GLY A 236 -15.44 -9.87 -3.17
N GLU A 237 -16.40 -10.45 -2.44
CA GLU A 237 -16.72 -10.07 -1.04
C GLU A 237 -16.05 -10.98 0.00
N THR A 238 -15.33 -12.03 -0.45
CA THR A 238 -14.66 -12.96 0.47
C THR A 238 -13.27 -12.44 0.82
N VAL A 239 -12.99 -12.23 2.11
CA VAL A 239 -11.65 -11.89 2.59
C VAL A 239 -10.80 -13.16 2.66
N ARG A 240 -9.70 -13.19 1.90
CA ARG A 240 -8.73 -14.29 1.79
C ARG A 240 -7.49 -14.08 2.64
N ARG A 241 -7.21 -12.86 3.05
CA ARG A 241 -6.11 -12.50 3.95
C ARG A 241 -6.43 -11.15 4.56
N GLU A 242 -6.09 -10.98 5.83
CA GLU A 242 -6.30 -9.72 6.53
C GLU A 242 -5.07 -9.39 7.39
N GLU A 243 -4.56 -8.16 7.30
CA GLU A 243 -3.56 -7.61 8.23
C GLU A 243 -4.18 -6.44 9.00
N LYS A 244 -4.18 -6.50 10.33
CA LYS A 244 -4.70 -5.45 11.23
C LYS A 244 -3.61 -4.84 12.06
N LEU A 245 -3.59 -3.51 12.19
CA LEU A 245 -2.62 -2.82 13.03
C LEU A 245 -2.89 -3.10 14.52
N GLU A 246 -1.89 -3.66 15.20
CA GLU A 246 -1.89 -3.95 16.64
C GLU A 246 -1.29 -2.80 17.45
N SER A 247 -0.16 -2.27 16.98
CA SER A 247 0.49 -1.12 17.60
C SER A 247 1.38 -0.41 16.60
N TYR A 248 1.73 0.84 16.88
CA TYR A 248 2.64 1.62 16.07
C TYR A 248 3.39 2.65 16.92
N GLU A 249 4.56 3.04 16.42
CA GLU A 249 5.36 4.15 16.91
C GLU A 249 5.86 4.92 15.69
N ILE A 250 5.69 6.24 15.63
CA ILE A 250 6.11 7.03 14.47
C ILE A 250 7.43 7.72 14.77
N GLY A 251 8.42 7.47 13.92
CA GLY A 251 9.72 8.10 13.97
C GLY A 251 9.63 9.60 13.68
N THR A 252 10.68 10.34 14.04
CA THR A 252 10.72 11.81 13.87
C THR A 252 11.74 12.28 12.84
N THR A 253 12.54 11.37 12.29
CA THR A 253 13.62 11.70 11.36
C THR A 253 13.23 11.36 9.93
N THR A 254 12.93 12.35 9.09
CA THR A 254 12.61 12.13 7.68
C THR A 254 13.87 11.88 6.84
N CYS A 255 13.79 10.98 5.86
CA CYS A 255 14.85 10.75 4.90
C CYS A 255 14.84 11.84 3.82
N GLY A 256 15.90 12.64 3.74
CA GLY A 256 16.17 13.54 2.61
C GLY A 256 15.06 14.55 2.29
N SER A 257 15.08 15.70 2.96
CA SER A 257 14.37 16.92 2.50
C SER A 257 15.19 17.71 1.48
#